data_AF-A0A165DJB7-F1
#
_entry.id   AF-A0A165DJB7-F1
#
_cell.length_a   1.000
_cell.length_b   1.000
_cell.length_c   1.000
_cell.angle_alpha   90.00
_cell.angle_beta   90.00
_cell.angle_gamma   90.00
#
_symmetry.space_group_name_H-M   'P 1'
#
loop_
_entity.id
_entity.type
_entity.pdbx_description
1 polymer ?
#
loop_
_entity_poly.entity_id
_entity_poly.type
_entity_poly.pdbx_seq_one_letter_code
_entity_poly.pdbx_strand_id
1 'polypeptide(L)'
;MISCLELYRISAQISKALGISDRAFRGLNVILAGDFAQLPPAGRHAASLYSNSIRLWSNATSLVAQQSAIGKALWHQFITVIILQKNMHQQGMTNEDVHFRTVLQNMRCQSCTPEDITLLCSQVITTASHPLSDCFADCRFQDVTTITAFNMHRDAINEVCTKHFAANHHVNLTHFHSIDTWSSSHELDSVRSTQCTQDSTWNPQRSSDNIVTGIQNILWSLPPALSGHCAGILSLCPEMPVMLKNKEATELCATNSTKEYVYGWDSHNNEFGHEILDTLFVRLKSPPLPMQIEGLPPNVIAIPRSKTHVKCVLQNDTVVNIDREQANVLPDFAMTDFGAQGCTRPFNVAHLKHCKGHQSMYTCLSCSSSLFGTLILDGFDAFKLTGSMSGDLCCEFHELEILDDIHHLRFSSELPSTIHGCTRVSLITTCQSVFGAQHVPPNMKSILDWGHSPATSLLPPAEPSLWQLLEKHRRGHVPSTIIFSAQSETAASASDTLLARGVK
;
A
#
# COMPACT_ATOMS: atom_id res chain seq x y z
N MET A 1 4.52 1.14 1.48
CA MET A 1 4.27 0.39 0.23
C MET A 1 4.96 0.95 -1.03
N ILE A 2 5.73 2.05 -0.99
CA ILE A 2 6.45 2.55 -2.18
C ILE A 2 7.78 1.80 -2.35
N SER A 3 8.04 1.28 -3.54
CA SER A 3 9.30 0.63 -3.92
C SER A 3 10.35 1.65 -4.38
N CYS A 4 11.62 1.25 -4.38
CA CYS A 4 12.70 2.08 -4.91
C CYS A 4 12.43 2.50 -6.37
N LEU A 5 11.95 1.55 -7.18
CA LEU A 5 11.62 1.80 -8.59
C LEU A 5 10.54 2.88 -8.75
N GLU A 6 9.50 2.85 -7.92
CA GLU A 6 8.43 3.84 -7.95
C GLU A 6 8.93 5.22 -7.51
N LEU A 7 9.77 5.28 -6.48
CA LEU A 7 10.36 6.55 -6.05
C LEU A 7 11.19 7.20 -7.16
N TYR A 8 11.97 6.39 -7.90
CA TYR A 8 12.64 6.85 -9.12
C TYR A 8 11.64 7.34 -10.17
N ARG A 9 10.58 6.58 -10.45
CA ARG A 9 9.57 6.96 -11.45
C ARG A 9 8.90 8.28 -11.10
N ILE A 10 8.57 8.52 -9.83
CA ILE A 10 8.01 9.78 -9.34
C ILE A 10 8.98 10.93 -9.64
N SER A 11 10.24 10.80 -9.22
CA SER A 11 11.27 11.81 -9.49
C SER A 11 11.47 12.05 -10.99
N ALA A 12 11.49 10.98 -11.79
CA ALA A 12 11.66 11.05 -13.24
C ALA A 12 10.45 11.69 -13.96
N GLN A 13 9.23 11.50 -13.47
CA GLN A 13 8.05 12.15 -14.06
C GLN A 13 7.96 13.63 -13.70
N ILE A 14 8.26 14.00 -12.45
CA ILE A 14 8.40 15.40 -12.02
C ILE A 14 9.48 16.09 -12.87
N SER A 15 10.59 15.38 -13.08
CA SER A 15 11.71 15.83 -13.91
C SER A 15 11.28 16.14 -15.35
N LYS A 16 10.50 15.26 -15.97
CA LYS A 16 9.98 15.45 -17.32
C LYS A 16 8.98 16.60 -17.41
N ALA A 17 8.07 16.71 -16.43
CA ALA A 17 7.04 17.74 -16.42
C ALA A 17 7.62 19.16 -16.31
N LEU A 18 8.73 19.32 -15.57
CA LEU A 18 9.31 20.64 -15.26
C LEU A 18 10.51 21.03 -16.14
N GLY A 19 10.96 20.16 -17.05
CA GLY A 19 11.98 20.48 -18.07
C GLY A 19 13.42 20.74 -17.57
N ILE A 20 13.65 20.76 -16.26
CA ILE A 20 14.99 20.87 -15.66
C ILE A 20 15.58 19.46 -15.50
N SER A 21 16.88 19.26 -15.20
CA SER A 21 17.52 17.92 -15.01
C SER A 21 18.36 17.76 -13.73
N ASP A 22 18.61 18.85 -12.99
CA ASP A 22 19.76 18.97 -12.09
C ASP A 22 19.56 18.64 -10.60
N ARG A 23 18.34 18.75 -10.06
CA ARG A 23 18.07 18.48 -8.64
C ARG A 23 17.14 17.28 -8.44
N ALA A 24 17.33 16.55 -7.34
CA ALA A 24 16.38 15.54 -6.90
C ALA A 24 15.00 16.15 -6.70
N PHE A 25 13.96 15.49 -7.22
CA PHE A 25 12.59 16.01 -7.26
C PHE A 25 12.48 17.46 -7.73
N ARG A 26 13.44 17.94 -8.54
CA ARG A 26 13.51 19.32 -9.04
C ARG A 26 13.59 20.41 -7.96
N GLY A 27 14.01 20.05 -6.74
CA GLY A 27 14.03 20.98 -5.62
C GLY A 27 12.64 21.27 -5.02
N LEU A 28 11.62 20.48 -5.37
CA LEU A 28 10.35 20.52 -4.67
C LEU A 28 10.51 20.01 -3.24
N ASN A 29 9.77 20.61 -2.32
CA ASN A 29 9.62 20.08 -0.97
C ASN A 29 8.74 18.83 -1.03
N VAL A 30 9.36 17.66 -0.80
CA VAL A 30 8.67 16.37 -0.78
C VAL A 30 8.54 15.90 0.65
N ILE A 31 7.32 15.57 1.07
CA ILE A 31 7.04 14.97 2.38
C ILE A 31 6.62 13.51 2.13
N LEU A 32 7.33 12.58 2.75
CA LEU A 32 7.00 11.16 2.74
C LEU A 32 6.53 10.78 4.15
N ALA A 33 5.37 10.14 4.24
CA ALA A 33 4.80 9.66 5.50
C ALA A 33 4.38 8.20 5.36
N GLY A 34 4.67 7.40 6.39
CA GLY A 34 4.30 5.98 6.43
C GLY A 34 4.99 5.24 7.57
N ASP A 35 4.68 3.95 7.69
CA ASP A 35 5.32 3.05 8.66
C ASP A 35 5.92 1.83 7.93
N PHE A 36 7.23 1.62 8.07
CA PHE A 36 7.93 0.50 7.44
C PHE A 36 7.64 -0.85 8.09
N ALA A 37 7.05 -0.88 9.30
CA ALA A 37 6.58 -2.12 9.91
C ALA A 37 5.25 -2.62 9.31
N GLN A 38 4.57 -1.80 8.50
CA GLN A 38 3.45 -2.26 7.70
C GLN A 38 3.94 -2.97 6.43
N LEU A 39 3.00 -3.37 5.57
CA LEU A 39 3.32 -4.18 4.40
C LEU A 39 4.36 -3.52 3.46
N PRO A 40 5.37 -4.30 3.01
CA PRO A 40 6.31 -3.84 2.00
C PRO A 40 5.62 -3.72 0.63
N PRO A 41 6.27 -3.05 -0.35
CA PRO A 41 5.72 -2.95 -1.70
C PRO A 41 5.38 -4.32 -2.31
N ALA A 42 4.24 -4.42 -2.98
CA ALA A 42 3.79 -5.64 -3.63
C ALA A 42 4.31 -5.73 -5.07
N GLY A 43 4.68 -6.93 -5.51
CA GLY A 43 4.98 -7.22 -6.93
C GLY A 43 6.40 -7.70 -7.21
N ARG A 44 6.61 -8.24 -8.41
CA ARG A 44 7.93 -8.69 -8.87
C ARG A 44 8.80 -7.46 -9.14
N HIS A 45 10.02 -7.45 -8.60
CA HIS A 45 10.97 -6.30 -8.64
C HIS A 45 10.57 -5.07 -7.80
N ALA A 46 9.59 -5.19 -6.91
CA ALA A 46 9.18 -4.12 -5.99
C ALA A 46 9.96 -4.21 -4.67
N ALA A 47 11.27 -3.98 -4.72
CA ALA A 47 12.08 -3.97 -3.49
C ALA A 47 11.80 -2.71 -2.65
N SER A 48 11.73 -2.90 -1.34
CA SER A 48 11.51 -1.84 -0.36
C SER A 48 12.68 -0.86 -0.31
N LEU A 49 12.40 0.36 0.16
CA LEU A 49 13.40 1.42 0.30
C LEU A 49 14.59 1.01 1.19
N TYR A 50 14.31 0.21 2.21
CA TYR A 50 15.29 -0.33 3.15
C TYR A 50 16.00 -1.60 2.67
N SER A 51 15.62 -2.21 1.55
CA SER A 51 16.17 -3.50 1.15
C SER A 51 17.64 -3.41 0.76
N ASN A 52 18.49 -4.25 1.34
CA ASN A 52 19.90 -4.37 1.00
C ASN A 52 20.17 -5.21 -0.26
N SER A 53 19.14 -5.87 -0.80
CA SER A 53 19.19 -6.55 -2.09
C SER A 53 19.49 -5.58 -3.25
N ILE A 54 19.01 -4.34 -3.13
CA ILE A 54 19.43 -3.23 -3.97
C ILE A 54 20.61 -2.58 -3.27
N ARG A 55 21.80 -2.86 -3.77
CA ARG A 55 22.95 -2.02 -3.47
C ARG A 55 22.63 -0.61 -3.97
N LEU A 56 22.98 0.42 -3.21
CA LEU A 56 22.82 1.83 -3.62
C LEU A 56 23.35 2.08 -5.03
N TRP A 57 24.29 1.23 -5.46
CA TRP A 57 24.90 1.20 -6.78
C TRP A 57 25.03 -0.25 -7.22
N SER A 58 24.53 -0.58 -8.40
CA SER A 58 24.80 -1.88 -9.02
C SER A 58 25.35 -1.66 -10.42
N ASN A 59 26.40 -2.42 -10.78
CA ASN A 59 26.78 -2.65 -12.18
C ASN A 59 25.73 -3.55 -12.87
N ALA A 60 24.46 -3.45 -12.46
CA ALA A 60 23.42 -4.30 -12.95
C ALA A 60 23.23 -4.03 -14.44
N THR A 61 23.23 -5.12 -15.18
CA THR A 61 23.01 -5.15 -16.62
C THR A 61 21.59 -4.73 -17.00
N SER A 62 20.65 -4.71 -16.05
CA SER A 62 19.25 -4.36 -16.31
C SER A 62 18.91 -2.92 -15.92
N LEU A 63 18.16 -2.25 -16.81
CA LEU A 63 17.65 -0.90 -16.59
C LEU A 63 16.82 -0.80 -15.30
N VAL A 64 16.01 -1.82 -15.00
CA VAL A 64 15.14 -1.85 -13.80
C VAL A 64 15.97 -1.81 -12.53
N ALA A 65 17.08 -2.55 -12.47
CA ALA A 65 17.95 -2.54 -11.29
C ALA A 65 18.68 -1.20 -11.12
N GLN A 66 19.09 -0.55 -12.22
CA GLN A 66 19.67 0.80 -12.18
C GLN A 66 18.65 1.83 -11.67
N GLN A 67 17.42 1.79 -12.18
CA GLN A 67 16.35 2.67 -11.73
C GLN A 67 16.02 2.47 -10.24
N SER A 68 15.98 1.22 -9.78
CA SER A 68 15.81 0.91 -8.37
C SER A 68 16.98 1.40 -7.51
N ALA A 69 18.23 1.30 -7.99
CA ALA A 69 19.39 1.84 -7.28
C ALA A 69 19.31 3.36 -7.14
N ILE A 70 18.96 4.08 -8.21
CA ILE A 70 18.73 5.54 -8.17
C ILE A 70 17.59 5.88 -7.21
N GLY A 71 16.50 5.11 -7.22
CA GLY A 71 15.40 5.25 -6.28
C GLY A 71 15.85 5.15 -4.82
N LYS A 72 16.69 4.17 -4.50
CA LYS A 72 17.28 4.03 -3.15
C LYS A 72 18.20 5.21 -2.81
N ALA A 73 19.02 5.66 -3.76
CA ALA A 73 19.85 6.84 -3.57
C ALA A 73 19.03 8.10 -3.28
N LEU A 74 17.89 8.29 -3.97
CA LEU A 74 16.95 9.39 -3.69
C LEU A 74 16.35 9.29 -2.28
N TRP A 75 16.01 8.09 -1.80
CA TRP A 75 15.55 7.89 -0.42
C TRP A 75 16.58 8.34 0.61
N HIS A 76 17.86 8.06 0.39
CA HIS A 76 18.95 8.45 1.29
C HIS A 76 19.27 9.96 1.28
N GLN A 77 18.61 10.75 0.42
CA GLN A 77 18.70 12.21 0.46
C GLN A 77 17.73 12.83 1.48
N PHE A 78 16.74 12.07 1.97
CA PHE A 78 15.88 12.50 3.07
C PHE A 78 16.65 12.36 4.39
N ILE A 79 17.09 13.51 4.89
CA ILE A 79 17.88 13.65 6.13
C ILE A 79 17.09 14.23 7.30
N THR A 80 15.94 14.83 7.04
CA THR A 80 15.02 15.31 8.08
C THR A 80 13.98 14.23 8.31
N VAL A 81 14.01 13.63 9.49
CA VAL A 81 13.07 12.60 9.93
C VAL A 81 12.34 13.13 11.15
N ILE A 82 11.05 12.82 11.23
CA ILE A 82 10.19 13.15 12.37
C ILE A 82 9.41 11.89 12.72
N ILE A 83 9.58 11.38 13.94
CA ILE A 83 8.89 10.19 14.43
C ILE A 83 7.74 10.60 15.36
N LEU A 84 6.51 10.27 14.96
CA LEU A 84 5.33 10.51 15.78
C LEU A 84 5.20 9.41 16.86
N GLN A 85 5.26 9.79 18.13
CA GLN A 85 5.27 8.84 19.25
C GLN A 85 3.86 8.45 19.74
N LYS A 86 2.90 9.38 19.67
CA LYS A 86 1.55 9.17 20.21
C LYS A 86 0.62 8.58 19.16
N ASN A 87 0.19 7.34 19.38
CA ASN A 87 -0.81 6.70 18.54
C ASN A 87 -2.22 7.20 18.90
N MET A 88 -2.93 7.75 17.91
CA MET A 88 -4.27 8.33 18.07
C MET A 88 -5.41 7.38 17.66
N HIS A 89 -5.11 6.17 17.17
CA HIS A 89 -6.12 5.17 16.78
C HIS A 89 -6.67 4.41 17.99
N GLN A 90 -5.80 3.97 18.90
CA GLN A 90 -6.19 3.29 20.13
C GLN A 90 -6.22 4.28 21.30
N GLN A 91 -7.24 5.14 21.37
CA GLN A 91 -7.40 6.12 22.47
C GLN A 91 -8.01 5.52 23.75
N GLY A 92 -8.39 4.25 23.72
CA GLY A 92 -8.85 3.53 24.90
C GLY A 92 -7.83 3.66 26.04
N MET A 93 -8.34 3.98 27.22
CA MET A 93 -7.57 4.10 28.46
C MET A 93 -7.81 2.91 29.40
N THR A 94 -8.52 1.88 28.94
CA THR A 94 -8.68 0.64 29.70
C THR A 94 -7.32 -0.07 29.82
N ASN A 95 -7.12 -0.83 30.90
CA ASN A 95 -5.89 -1.61 31.08
C ASN A 95 -5.66 -2.59 29.91
N GLU A 96 -6.75 -3.14 29.37
CA GLU A 96 -6.74 -4.04 28.21
C GLU A 96 -6.29 -3.33 26.93
N ASP A 97 -6.78 -2.11 26.66
CA ASP A 97 -6.35 -1.33 25.49
C ASP A 97 -4.90 -0.86 25.60
N VAL A 98 -4.44 -0.55 26.82
CA VAL A 98 -3.02 -0.24 27.09
C VAL A 98 -2.15 -1.47 26.80
N HIS A 99 -2.53 -2.64 27.29
CA HIS A 99 -1.84 -3.89 26.97
C HIS A 99 -1.87 -4.19 25.47
N PHE A 100 -3.01 -4.02 24.81
CA PHE A 100 -3.13 -4.23 23.37
C PHE A 100 -2.24 -3.27 22.57
N ARG A 101 -2.10 -2.01 23.00
CA ARG A 101 -1.14 -1.08 22.40
C ARG A 101 0.29 -1.58 22.53
N THR A 102 0.66 -2.13 23.69
CA THR A 102 1.98 -2.75 23.91
C THR A 102 2.17 -3.95 22.99
N VAL A 103 1.18 -4.85 22.90
CA VAL A 103 1.21 -5.99 21.96
C VAL A 103 1.45 -5.53 20.53
N LEU A 104 0.73 -4.50 20.07
CA LEU A 104 0.89 -3.96 18.72
C LEU A 104 2.29 -3.36 18.49
N GLN A 105 2.87 -2.68 19.48
CA GLN A 105 4.24 -2.16 19.40
C GLN A 105 5.28 -3.28 19.36
N ASN A 106 5.07 -4.34 20.12
CA ASN A 106 5.93 -5.53 20.12
C ASN A 106 5.81 -6.29 18.78
N MET A 107 4.59 -6.40 18.27
CA MET A 107 4.31 -6.99 16.96
C MET A 107 4.96 -6.21 15.82
N ARG A 108 4.93 -4.87 15.91
CA ARG A 108 5.60 -3.96 14.96
C ARG A 108 7.09 -4.28 14.81
N CYS A 109 7.73 -4.79 15.87
CA CYS A 109 9.14 -5.12 15.91
C CYS A 109 9.44 -6.62 15.96
N GLN A 110 8.45 -7.48 15.66
CA GLN A 110 8.57 -8.94 15.73
C GLN A 110 9.15 -9.47 17.06
N SER A 111 8.77 -8.82 18.16
CA SER A 111 9.31 -9.07 19.49
C SER A 111 8.21 -9.27 20.51
N CYS A 112 7.10 -9.90 20.09
CA CYS A 112 6.01 -10.25 21.00
C CYS A 112 6.50 -11.17 22.12
N THR A 113 6.07 -10.91 23.34
CA THR A 113 6.37 -11.76 24.50
C THR A 113 5.34 -12.89 24.64
N PRO A 114 5.60 -13.92 25.47
CA PRO A 114 4.60 -14.95 25.75
C PRO A 114 3.28 -14.40 26.30
N GLU A 115 3.33 -13.32 27.07
CA GLU A 115 2.15 -12.62 27.59
C GLU A 115 1.35 -11.96 26.46
N ASP A 116 2.04 -11.34 25.49
CA ASP A 116 1.40 -10.75 24.30
C ASP A 116 0.66 -11.82 23.48
N ILE A 117 1.32 -12.96 23.25
CA ILE A 117 0.73 -14.09 22.53
C ILE A 117 -0.48 -14.64 23.28
N THR A 118 -0.39 -14.74 24.61
CA THR A 118 -1.51 -15.18 25.45
C THR A 118 -2.70 -14.24 25.33
N LEU A 119 -2.47 -12.92 25.31
CA LEU A 119 -3.53 -11.92 25.12
C LEU A 119 -4.18 -12.06 23.73
N LEU A 120 -3.40 -12.24 22.67
CA LEU A 120 -3.93 -12.44 21.32
C LEU A 120 -4.73 -13.74 21.22
N CYS A 121 -4.25 -14.83 21.84
CA CYS A 121 -4.96 -16.10 21.90
C CYS A 121 -6.33 -15.98 22.59
N SER A 122 -6.49 -15.05 23.55
CA SER A 122 -7.79 -14.80 24.19
C SER A 122 -8.85 -14.26 23.22
N GLN A 123 -8.44 -13.66 22.10
CA GLN A 123 -9.32 -13.13 21.05
C GLN A 123 -9.51 -14.12 19.88
N VAL A 124 -8.93 -15.33 19.97
CA VAL A 124 -9.05 -16.35 18.93
C VAL A 124 -10.34 -17.12 19.09
N ILE A 125 -11.12 -17.16 18.02
CA ILE A 125 -12.26 -18.05 17.90
C ILE A 125 -11.91 -19.16 16.91
N THR A 126 -12.14 -20.39 17.36
CA THR A 126 -12.00 -21.58 16.53
C THR A 126 -13.36 -22.27 16.42
N THR A 127 -13.58 -22.94 15.30
CA THR A 127 -14.78 -23.75 15.04
C THR A 127 -15.00 -24.84 16.09
N ALA A 128 -13.95 -25.24 16.83
CA ALA A 128 -14.02 -26.22 17.90
C ALA A 128 -14.49 -25.62 19.24
N SER A 129 -14.26 -24.32 19.47
CA SER A 129 -14.61 -23.64 20.72
C SER A 129 -16.03 -23.09 20.68
N HIS A 130 -16.43 -22.48 19.57
CA HIS A 130 -17.77 -21.94 19.35
C HIS A 130 -18.19 -22.14 17.89
N PRO A 131 -19.46 -22.43 17.60
CA PRO A 131 -19.98 -22.33 16.25
C PRO A 131 -19.75 -20.90 15.73
N LEU A 132 -19.08 -20.75 14.59
CA LEU A 132 -18.88 -19.45 13.95
C LEU A 132 -20.21 -18.69 13.76
N SER A 133 -21.33 -19.42 13.62
CA SER A 133 -22.68 -18.86 13.58
C SER A 133 -23.03 -18.00 14.78
N ASP A 134 -22.62 -18.40 15.99
CA ASP A 134 -22.97 -17.69 17.21
C ASP A 134 -22.14 -16.40 17.36
N CYS A 135 -20.93 -16.41 16.81
CA CYS A 135 -20.04 -15.25 16.79
C CYS A 135 -20.51 -14.19 15.80
N PHE A 136 -20.98 -14.61 14.61
CA PHE A 136 -21.56 -13.70 13.62
C PHE A 136 -23.02 -13.32 13.92
N ALA A 137 -23.67 -14.01 14.87
CA ALA A 137 -24.95 -13.60 15.44
C ALA A 137 -24.80 -12.42 16.42
N ASP A 138 -23.59 -12.17 16.94
CA ASP A 138 -23.31 -10.95 17.69
C ASP A 138 -23.39 -9.73 16.77
N CYS A 139 -24.27 -8.78 17.10
CA CYS A 139 -24.48 -7.56 16.32
C CYS A 139 -23.21 -6.71 16.17
N ARG A 140 -22.19 -6.93 17.02
CA ARG A 140 -20.88 -6.27 16.92
C ARG A 140 -20.06 -6.73 15.72
N PHE A 141 -20.18 -8.01 15.33
CA PHE A 141 -19.39 -8.63 14.27
C PHE A 141 -20.21 -9.00 13.04
N GLN A 142 -21.54 -8.85 13.11
CA GLN A 142 -22.44 -9.00 11.97
C GLN A 142 -22.06 -8.02 10.84
N ASP A 143 -21.89 -8.56 9.63
CA ASP A 143 -21.51 -7.82 8.41
C ASP A 143 -20.22 -6.99 8.52
N VAL A 144 -19.37 -7.28 9.52
CA VAL A 144 -18.06 -6.65 9.67
C VAL A 144 -17.09 -7.24 8.66
N THR A 145 -16.33 -6.36 8.02
CA THR A 145 -15.41 -6.77 6.97
C THR A 145 -14.25 -7.57 7.55
N THR A 146 -14.09 -8.80 7.08
CA THR A 146 -13.01 -9.71 7.49
C THR A 146 -11.73 -9.42 6.72
N ILE A 147 -10.63 -9.16 7.43
CA ILE A 147 -9.31 -8.97 6.82
C ILE A 147 -8.65 -10.34 6.60
N THR A 148 -8.15 -10.56 5.39
CA THR A 148 -7.50 -11.82 4.97
C THR A 148 -6.17 -11.56 4.27
N ALA A 149 -5.27 -12.53 4.22
CA ALA A 149 -3.98 -12.37 3.53
C ALA A 149 -4.06 -12.49 1.99
N PHE A 150 -5.10 -13.12 1.44
CA PHE A 150 -5.15 -13.49 0.02
C PHE A 150 -6.46 -13.06 -0.65
N ASN A 151 -6.35 -12.60 -1.91
CA ASN A 151 -7.51 -12.23 -2.73
C ASN A 151 -8.51 -13.38 -2.91
N MET A 152 -8.03 -14.63 -3.01
CA MET A 152 -8.92 -15.79 -3.15
C MET A 152 -9.79 -16.03 -1.90
N HIS A 153 -9.24 -15.81 -0.70
CA HIS A 153 -10.00 -15.93 0.54
C HIS A 153 -11.02 -14.81 0.66
N ARG A 154 -10.61 -13.58 0.31
CA ARG A 154 -11.52 -12.44 0.21
C ARG A 154 -12.72 -12.77 -0.67
N ASP A 155 -12.47 -13.24 -1.89
CA ASP A 155 -13.54 -13.46 -2.87
C ASP A 155 -14.49 -14.58 -2.42
N ALA A 156 -13.95 -15.67 -1.86
CA ALA A 156 -14.77 -16.74 -1.31
C ALA A 156 -15.66 -16.27 -0.14
N ILE A 157 -15.10 -15.49 0.80
CA ILE A 157 -15.88 -14.93 1.91
C ILE A 157 -16.94 -13.97 1.38
N ASN A 158 -16.58 -13.07 0.46
CA ASN A 158 -17.52 -12.15 -0.16
C ASN A 158 -18.68 -12.88 -0.84
N GLU A 159 -18.42 -13.96 -1.57
CA GLU A 159 -19.46 -14.75 -2.24
C GLU A 159 -20.44 -15.37 -1.23
N VAL A 160 -19.93 -15.99 -0.17
CA VAL A 160 -20.74 -16.62 0.88
C VAL A 160 -21.53 -15.57 1.66
N CYS A 161 -20.87 -14.51 2.12
CA CYS A 161 -21.49 -13.45 2.91
C CYS A 161 -22.52 -12.66 2.10
N THR A 162 -22.32 -12.46 0.80
CA THR A 162 -23.33 -11.81 -0.07
C THR A 162 -24.65 -12.60 -0.08
N LYS A 163 -24.58 -13.93 -0.21
CA LYS A 163 -25.76 -14.80 -0.17
C LYS A 163 -26.42 -14.79 1.22
N HIS A 164 -25.60 -14.83 2.27
CA HIS A 164 -26.09 -14.82 3.64
C HIS A 164 -26.76 -13.49 4.01
N PHE A 165 -26.18 -12.36 3.61
CA PHE A 165 -26.74 -11.03 3.80
C PHE A 165 -28.12 -10.89 3.15
N ALA A 166 -28.24 -11.27 1.88
CA ALA A 166 -29.52 -11.26 1.17
C ALA A 166 -30.59 -12.12 1.90
N ALA A 167 -30.22 -13.31 2.37
CA ALA A 167 -31.11 -14.18 3.11
C ALA A 167 -31.55 -13.60 4.47
N ASN A 168 -30.62 -13.03 5.24
CA ASN A 168 -30.89 -12.46 6.56
C ASN A 168 -31.75 -11.19 6.50
N HIS A 169 -31.55 -10.37 5.47
CA HIS A 169 -32.33 -9.15 5.25
C HIS A 169 -33.64 -9.39 4.48
N HIS A 170 -33.90 -10.64 4.05
CA HIS A 170 -35.04 -11.02 3.21
C HIS A 170 -35.14 -10.20 1.92
N VAL A 171 -33.99 -9.94 1.29
CA VAL A 171 -33.90 -9.19 0.04
C VAL A 171 -33.39 -10.09 -1.08
N ASN A 172 -33.94 -9.92 -2.28
CA ASN A 172 -33.49 -10.67 -3.45
C ASN A 172 -32.15 -10.14 -3.95
N LEU A 173 -31.26 -11.06 -4.31
CA LEU A 173 -29.97 -10.74 -4.92
C LEU A 173 -30.15 -10.57 -6.43
N THR A 174 -29.71 -9.43 -6.97
CA THR A 174 -29.72 -9.16 -8.41
C THR A 174 -28.33 -9.41 -8.99
N HIS A 175 -28.28 -10.06 -10.15
CA HIS A 175 -27.03 -10.49 -10.79
C HIS A 175 -26.80 -9.71 -12.09
N PHE A 176 -25.80 -8.83 -12.08
CA PHE A 176 -25.43 -8.02 -13.24
C PHE A 176 -24.29 -8.65 -14.01
N HIS A 177 -24.52 -8.97 -15.27
CA HIS A 177 -23.49 -9.50 -16.16
C HIS A 177 -22.62 -8.35 -16.70
N SER A 178 -21.33 -8.62 -16.86
CA SER A 178 -20.43 -7.71 -17.57
C SER A 178 -20.55 -7.88 -19.07
N ILE A 179 -20.25 -6.81 -19.82
CA ILE A 179 -20.07 -6.88 -21.27
C ILE A 179 -18.58 -7.06 -21.53
N ASP A 180 -18.22 -8.23 -22.06
CA ASP A 180 -16.84 -8.55 -22.39
C ASP A 180 -16.63 -8.54 -23.91
N THR A 181 -15.53 -7.92 -24.32
CA THR A 181 -15.04 -7.94 -25.70
C THR A 181 -13.58 -8.36 -25.72
N TRP A 182 -13.16 -8.90 -26.85
CA TRP A 182 -11.77 -9.28 -27.05
C TRP A 182 -10.86 -8.04 -27.08
N SER A 183 -9.81 -8.00 -26.26
CA SER A 183 -8.85 -6.89 -26.31
C SER A 183 -8.02 -6.97 -27.58
N SER A 184 -7.82 -5.84 -28.26
CA SER A 184 -6.84 -5.75 -29.36
C SER A 184 -5.44 -6.01 -28.82
N SER A 185 -4.65 -6.81 -29.54
CA SER A 185 -3.28 -7.15 -29.12
C SER A 185 -2.39 -5.91 -29.15
N HIS A 186 -1.89 -5.48 -28.00
CA HIS A 186 -0.81 -4.50 -27.95
C HIS A 186 0.47 -5.11 -28.55
N GLU A 187 1.01 -4.48 -29.60
CA GLU A 187 2.41 -4.69 -29.97
C GLU A 187 3.29 -4.25 -28.80
N LEU A 188 3.92 -5.20 -28.11
CA LEU A 188 4.95 -4.89 -27.12
C LEU A 188 6.20 -4.38 -27.85
N ASP A 189 6.88 -3.39 -27.27
CA ASP A 189 8.09 -2.72 -27.81
C ASP A 189 9.29 -3.66 -28.10
N SER A 190 9.19 -4.96 -27.79
CA SER A 190 10.29 -5.93 -27.89
C SER A 190 9.79 -7.29 -28.36
N VAL A 191 10.31 -7.74 -29.51
CA VAL A 191 10.06 -9.06 -30.14
C VAL A 191 10.29 -10.24 -29.16
N ARG A 192 11.24 -10.08 -28.22
CA ARG A 192 11.54 -11.12 -27.21
C ARG A 192 10.49 -11.19 -26.09
N SER A 193 9.87 -10.07 -25.70
CA SER A 193 8.79 -10.11 -24.71
C SER A 193 7.50 -10.62 -25.31
N THR A 194 7.23 -10.32 -26.59
CA THR A 194 6.10 -10.85 -27.34
C THR A 194 6.19 -12.37 -27.50
N GLN A 195 7.38 -12.92 -27.80
CA GLN A 195 7.57 -14.39 -27.89
C GLN A 195 7.32 -15.11 -26.56
N CYS A 196 7.82 -14.57 -25.44
CA CYS A 196 7.66 -15.21 -24.13
C CYS A 196 6.22 -15.09 -23.56
N THR A 197 5.43 -14.10 -24.00
CA THR A 197 4.00 -13.98 -23.66
C THR A 197 3.08 -14.72 -24.63
N GLN A 198 3.47 -14.88 -25.90
CA GLN A 198 2.70 -15.65 -26.88
C GLN A 198 2.59 -17.14 -26.50
N ASP A 199 3.61 -17.71 -25.87
CA ASP A 199 3.58 -19.12 -25.44
C ASP A 199 2.59 -19.40 -24.29
N SER A 200 2.18 -18.38 -23.51
CA SER A 200 1.24 -18.54 -22.37
C SER A 200 -0.11 -17.85 -22.54
N THR A 201 -0.25 -17.00 -23.56
CA THR A 201 -1.43 -16.16 -23.78
C THR A 201 -2.22 -16.71 -24.95
N TRP A 202 -3.43 -17.20 -24.69
CA TRP A 202 -4.28 -17.71 -25.75
C TRP A 202 -4.94 -16.54 -26.48
N ASN A 203 -4.52 -16.32 -27.72
CA ASN A 203 -5.16 -15.38 -28.63
C ASN A 203 -5.74 -16.18 -29.81
N PRO A 204 -7.05 -16.48 -29.82
CA PRO A 204 -7.65 -17.18 -30.95
C PRO A 204 -7.49 -16.33 -32.21
N GLN A 205 -7.35 -16.96 -33.37
CA GLN A 205 -7.40 -16.26 -34.65
C GLN A 205 -8.84 -15.75 -34.85
N ARG A 206 -9.06 -14.43 -34.82
CA ARG A 206 -10.41 -13.83 -34.70
C ARG A 206 -10.92 -13.23 -36.02
N SER A 207 -12.21 -13.42 -36.30
CA SER A 207 -12.98 -12.69 -37.31
C SER A 207 -13.89 -11.60 -36.72
N SER A 208 -14.08 -11.58 -35.39
CA SER A 208 -14.88 -10.60 -34.65
C SER A 208 -14.39 -10.43 -33.22
N ASP A 209 -14.71 -9.29 -32.60
CA ASP A 209 -14.34 -8.99 -31.20
C ASP A 209 -15.30 -9.59 -30.16
N ASN A 210 -16.34 -10.31 -30.61
CA ASN A 210 -17.30 -10.98 -29.74
C ASN A 210 -16.70 -12.27 -29.14
N ILE A 211 -16.97 -12.47 -27.85
CA ILE A 211 -16.56 -13.68 -27.13
C ILE A 211 -17.62 -14.76 -27.32
N VAL A 212 -17.18 -15.98 -27.66
CA VAL A 212 -18.07 -17.14 -27.81
C VAL A 212 -18.71 -17.49 -26.47
N THR A 213 -20.01 -17.78 -26.47
CA THR A 213 -20.83 -18.01 -25.26
C THR A 213 -20.22 -18.99 -24.25
N GLY A 214 -19.61 -20.08 -24.72
CA GLY A 214 -18.96 -21.06 -23.83
C GLY A 214 -17.79 -20.47 -23.05
N ILE A 215 -16.97 -19.63 -23.69
CA ILE A 215 -15.86 -18.93 -23.04
C ILE A 215 -16.40 -17.81 -22.14
N GLN A 216 -17.44 -17.10 -22.59
CA GLN A 216 -18.07 -16.03 -21.82
C GLN A 216 -18.57 -16.52 -20.45
N ASN A 217 -19.21 -17.69 -20.39
CA ASN A 217 -19.67 -18.29 -19.13
C ASN A 217 -18.50 -18.63 -18.19
N ILE A 218 -17.36 -19.05 -18.74
CA ILE A 218 -16.14 -19.27 -17.94
C ILE A 218 -15.63 -17.93 -17.40
N LEU A 219 -15.52 -16.90 -18.25
CA LEU A 219 -15.04 -15.57 -17.86
C LEU A 219 -15.93 -14.88 -16.83
N TRP A 220 -17.25 -15.12 -16.89
CA TRP A 220 -18.22 -14.62 -15.92
C TRP A 220 -18.14 -15.32 -14.56
N SER A 221 -17.81 -16.61 -14.55
CA SER A 221 -17.68 -17.41 -13.33
C SER A 221 -16.30 -17.30 -12.66
N LEU A 222 -15.34 -16.60 -13.27
CA LEU A 222 -14.04 -16.37 -12.66
C LEU A 222 -14.16 -15.51 -11.39
N PRO A 223 -13.49 -15.89 -10.28
CA PRO A 223 -13.34 -15.04 -9.13
C PRO A 223 -12.64 -13.72 -9.49
N PRO A 224 -13.02 -12.58 -8.88
CA PRO A 224 -12.38 -11.28 -9.12
C PRO A 224 -10.85 -11.28 -8.97
N ALA A 225 -10.28 -12.14 -8.13
CA ALA A 225 -8.85 -12.34 -7.96
C ALA A 225 -8.13 -12.75 -9.25
N LEU A 226 -8.83 -13.47 -10.13
CA LEU A 226 -8.32 -13.99 -11.40
C LEU A 226 -8.71 -13.13 -12.61
N SER A 227 -9.50 -12.06 -12.39
CA SER A 227 -9.98 -11.14 -13.44
C SER A 227 -9.64 -9.69 -13.10
N GLY A 228 -8.42 -9.42 -12.62
CA GLY A 228 -7.94 -8.06 -12.37
C GLY A 228 -8.77 -7.25 -11.37
N HIS A 229 -9.48 -7.91 -10.45
CA HIS A 229 -10.43 -7.32 -9.50
C HIS A 229 -11.68 -6.68 -10.14
N CYS A 230 -11.99 -7.03 -11.38
CA CYS A 230 -13.22 -6.66 -12.06
C CYS A 230 -14.13 -7.90 -12.17
N ALA A 231 -15.26 -7.90 -11.48
CA ALA A 231 -16.16 -9.04 -11.41
C ALA A 231 -16.84 -9.33 -12.75
N GLY A 232 -16.90 -10.61 -13.13
CA GLY A 232 -17.62 -11.03 -14.34
C GLY A 232 -19.14 -10.93 -14.16
N ILE A 233 -19.63 -11.43 -13.03
CA ILE A 233 -21.00 -11.20 -12.56
C ILE A 233 -20.92 -10.46 -11.23
N LEU A 234 -21.58 -9.31 -11.16
CA LEU A 234 -21.67 -8.53 -9.93
C LEU A 234 -23.04 -8.80 -9.29
N SER A 235 -23.03 -9.38 -8.09
CA SER A 235 -24.25 -9.71 -7.36
C SER A 235 -24.49 -8.69 -6.26
N LEU A 236 -25.58 -7.94 -6.32
CA LEU A 236 -25.87 -6.84 -5.39
C LEU A 236 -27.30 -6.89 -4.85
N CYS A 237 -27.50 -6.29 -3.69
CA CYS A 237 -28.82 -5.96 -3.15
C CYS A 237 -28.75 -4.59 -2.43
N PRO A 238 -29.89 -3.91 -2.21
CA PRO A 238 -29.95 -2.67 -1.46
C PRO A 238 -29.32 -2.78 -0.08
N GLU A 239 -28.67 -1.70 0.37
CA GLU A 239 -27.94 -1.58 1.64
C GLU A 239 -26.76 -2.55 1.83
N MET A 240 -26.40 -3.34 0.82
CA MET A 240 -25.25 -4.22 0.89
C MET A 240 -23.94 -3.44 0.95
N PRO A 241 -22.98 -3.82 1.81
CA PRO A 241 -21.68 -3.17 1.83
C PRO A 241 -20.86 -3.51 0.58
N VAL A 242 -20.31 -2.47 -0.05
CA VAL A 242 -19.43 -2.56 -1.21
C VAL A 242 -18.17 -1.74 -1.00
N MET A 243 -17.12 -2.10 -1.74
CA MET A 243 -15.84 -1.42 -1.79
C MET A 243 -15.60 -0.95 -3.22
N LEU A 244 -15.33 0.33 -3.39
CA LEU A 244 -14.87 0.90 -4.66
C LEU A 244 -13.44 0.42 -4.98
N LYS A 245 -13.23 0.01 -6.24
CA LYS A 245 -11.90 -0.38 -6.77
C LYS A 245 -11.24 0.68 -7.64
N ASN A 246 -12.03 1.62 -8.16
CA ASN A 246 -11.50 2.70 -9.00
C ASN A 246 -11.28 3.99 -8.20
N LYS A 247 -10.24 4.73 -8.59
CA LYS A 247 -9.87 6.04 -8.00
C LYS A 247 -10.57 7.23 -8.66
N GLU A 248 -11.45 6.98 -9.64
CA GLU A 248 -12.15 8.02 -10.40
C GLU A 248 -12.97 8.99 -9.53
N ALA A 249 -13.28 8.62 -8.28
CA ALA A 249 -14.05 9.43 -7.35
C ALA A 249 -13.21 10.01 -6.18
N THR A 250 -11.89 10.14 -6.34
CA THR A 250 -11.03 10.74 -5.29
C THR A 250 -11.46 12.17 -4.94
N GLU A 251 -11.94 12.94 -5.92
CA GLU A 251 -12.51 14.28 -5.70
C GLU A 251 -13.84 14.25 -4.91
N LEU A 252 -14.57 13.14 -5.00
CA LEU A 252 -15.86 12.92 -4.32
C LEU A 252 -15.68 12.25 -2.94
N CYS A 253 -14.47 12.31 -2.38
CA CYS A 253 -14.08 11.64 -1.12
C CYS A 253 -14.24 10.11 -1.11
N ALA A 254 -14.42 9.50 -2.28
CA ALA A 254 -14.48 8.05 -2.43
C ALA A 254 -13.07 7.53 -2.70
N THR A 255 -12.48 6.89 -1.68
CA THR A 255 -11.15 6.26 -1.80
C THR A 255 -11.27 4.75 -1.73
N ASN A 256 -10.37 4.07 -2.44
CA ASN A 256 -10.20 2.62 -2.32
C ASN A 256 -10.15 2.24 -0.83
N SER A 257 -10.92 1.20 -0.45
CA SER A 257 -11.07 0.65 0.91
C SER A 257 -11.95 1.41 1.91
N THR A 258 -12.68 2.44 1.46
CA THR A 258 -13.81 2.94 2.25
C THR A 258 -14.99 1.97 2.12
N LYS A 259 -15.79 1.85 3.19
CA LYS A 259 -16.98 0.98 3.20
C LYS A 259 -18.17 1.81 2.78
N GLU A 260 -18.72 1.52 1.61
CA GLU A 260 -19.93 2.13 1.08
C GLU A 260 -21.10 1.16 1.13
N TYR A 261 -22.32 1.67 0.94
CA TYR A 261 -23.54 0.86 0.91
C TYR A 261 -24.28 1.07 -0.40
N VAL A 262 -24.80 -0.01 -1.00
CA VAL A 262 -25.62 0.10 -2.21
C VAL A 262 -26.90 0.88 -1.90
N TYR A 263 -27.15 1.96 -2.63
CA TYR A 263 -28.38 2.74 -2.51
C TYR A 263 -29.43 2.29 -3.53
N GLY A 264 -29.00 2.02 -4.76
CA GLY A 264 -29.85 1.59 -5.86
C GLY A 264 -29.05 1.51 -7.16
N TRP A 265 -29.70 1.21 -8.27
CA TRP A 265 -29.04 1.10 -9.56
C TRP A 265 -30.00 1.39 -10.71
N ASP A 266 -29.41 1.66 -11.88
CA ASP A 266 -30.07 1.64 -13.18
C ASP A 266 -29.48 0.49 -14.01
N SER A 267 -30.36 -0.27 -14.67
CA SER A 267 -29.99 -1.47 -15.42
C SER A 267 -30.87 -1.68 -16.65
N HIS A 268 -30.35 -2.41 -17.62
CA HIS A 268 -31.10 -2.85 -18.80
C HIS A 268 -30.84 -4.32 -19.10
N ASN A 269 -31.77 -4.95 -19.83
CA ASN A 269 -31.56 -6.31 -20.33
C ASN A 269 -30.88 -6.25 -21.69
N ASN A 270 -29.87 -7.11 -21.90
CA ASN A 270 -29.26 -7.29 -23.20
C ASN A 270 -30.12 -8.21 -24.11
N GLU A 271 -29.66 -8.38 -25.35
CA GLU A 271 -30.33 -9.22 -26.37
C GLU A 271 -30.48 -10.70 -25.94
N PHE A 272 -29.65 -11.15 -25.00
CA PHE A 272 -29.64 -12.52 -24.47
C PHE A 272 -30.43 -12.66 -23.14
N GLY A 273 -31.09 -11.58 -22.68
CA GLY A 273 -31.88 -11.57 -21.45
C GLY A 273 -31.06 -11.49 -20.15
N HIS A 274 -29.76 -11.20 -20.23
CA HIS A 274 -28.96 -10.92 -19.05
C HIS A 274 -29.11 -9.45 -18.64
N GLU A 275 -29.22 -9.22 -17.34
CA GLU A 275 -29.27 -7.87 -16.77
C GLU A 275 -27.87 -7.25 -16.73
N ILE A 276 -27.74 -6.04 -17.27
CA ILE A 276 -26.51 -5.26 -17.35
C ILE A 276 -26.68 -4.01 -16.48
N LEU A 277 -25.68 -3.75 -15.64
CA LEU A 277 -25.64 -2.56 -14.78
C LEU A 277 -25.11 -1.37 -15.57
N ASP A 278 -25.90 -0.30 -15.67
CA ASP A 278 -25.45 0.95 -16.30
C ASP A 278 -24.85 1.90 -15.28
N THR A 279 -25.56 2.14 -14.18
CA THR A 279 -25.10 3.03 -13.11
C THR A 279 -25.46 2.46 -11.75
N LEU A 280 -24.47 2.34 -10.88
CA LEU A 280 -24.66 1.98 -9.47
C LEU A 280 -24.65 3.22 -8.60
N PHE A 281 -25.66 3.39 -7.76
CA PHE A 281 -25.68 4.45 -6.75
C PHE A 281 -25.21 3.88 -5.42
N VAL A 282 -24.18 4.48 -4.83
CA VAL A 282 -23.63 4.07 -3.53
C VAL A 282 -23.68 5.22 -2.53
N ARG A 283 -24.04 4.90 -1.29
CA ARG A 283 -24.12 5.82 -0.16
C ARG A 283 -22.84 5.74 0.67
N LEU A 284 -22.18 6.88 0.84
CA LEU A 284 -20.99 7.02 1.68
C LEU A 284 -21.41 7.13 3.15
N LYS A 285 -20.83 6.28 4.02
CA LYS A 285 -21.21 6.23 5.44
C LYS A 285 -20.85 7.51 6.20
N SER A 286 -19.65 8.03 5.99
CA SER A 286 -19.11 9.20 6.71
C SER A 286 -17.99 9.84 5.89
N PRO A 287 -18.31 10.55 4.79
CA PRO A 287 -17.28 11.22 4.02
C PRO A 287 -16.65 12.36 4.83
N PRO A 288 -15.35 12.67 4.64
CA PRO A 288 -14.67 13.79 5.29
C PRO A 288 -15.35 15.15 5.05
N LEU A 289 -15.97 15.29 3.87
CA LEU A 289 -16.75 16.45 3.48
C LEU A 289 -18.15 15.99 3.08
N PRO A 290 -19.23 16.57 3.64
CA PRO A 290 -20.57 16.29 3.17
C PRO A 290 -20.68 16.77 1.72
N MET A 291 -21.22 15.91 0.87
CA MET A 291 -21.32 16.18 -0.56
C MET A 291 -22.69 15.78 -1.05
N GLN A 292 -23.25 16.59 -1.94
CA GLN A 292 -24.54 16.32 -2.54
C GLN A 292 -24.46 16.64 -4.03
N ILE A 293 -24.77 15.63 -4.85
CA ILE A 293 -24.97 15.80 -6.28
C ILE A 293 -26.43 16.21 -6.49
N GLU A 294 -26.67 17.18 -7.36
CA GLU A 294 -28.02 17.65 -7.67
C GLU A 294 -28.91 16.49 -8.15
N GLY A 295 -30.10 16.36 -7.57
CA GLY A 295 -31.03 15.27 -7.86
C GLY A 295 -30.77 13.97 -7.08
N LEU A 296 -29.66 13.86 -6.33
CA LEU A 296 -29.38 12.71 -5.46
C LEU A 296 -29.46 13.08 -3.97
N PRO A 297 -29.75 12.09 -3.10
CA PRO A 297 -29.66 12.29 -1.67
C PRO A 297 -28.24 12.66 -1.22
N PRO A 298 -28.08 13.28 -0.04
CA PRO A 298 -26.77 13.56 0.54
C PRO A 298 -25.89 12.32 0.61
N ASN A 299 -24.61 12.49 0.25
CA ASN A 299 -23.56 11.46 0.27
C ASN A 299 -23.84 10.24 -0.63
N VAL A 300 -24.70 10.37 -1.64
CA VAL A 300 -24.89 9.35 -2.67
C VAL A 300 -24.11 9.73 -3.92
N ILE A 301 -23.31 8.80 -4.44
CA ILE A 301 -22.55 8.97 -5.69
C ILE A 301 -22.99 7.95 -6.73
N ALA A 302 -22.89 8.36 -8.00
CA ALA A 302 -23.13 7.51 -9.16
C ALA A 302 -21.80 6.90 -9.64
N ILE A 303 -21.78 5.58 -9.79
CA ILE A 303 -20.68 4.80 -10.32
C ILE A 303 -21.15 4.19 -11.64
N PRO A 304 -20.88 4.85 -12.78
CA PRO A 304 -21.23 4.29 -14.08
C PRO A 304 -20.37 3.07 -14.39
N ARG A 305 -20.87 2.18 -15.25
CA ARG A 305 -20.02 1.14 -15.83
C ARG A 305 -18.87 1.76 -16.61
N SER A 306 -17.69 1.17 -16.50
CA SER A 306 -16.48 1.65 -17.16
C SER A 306 -15.79 0.50 -17.88
N LYS A 307 -15.21 0.80 -19.04
CA LYS A 307 -14.45 -0.16 -19.83
C LYS A 307 -13.04 -0.30 -19.25
N THR A 308 -12.69 -1.51 -18.81
CA THR A 308 -11.40 -1.83 -18.19
C THR A 308 -10.71 -2.96 -18.97
N HIS A 309 -9.43 -2.79 -19.27
CA HIS A 309 -8.60 -3.89 -19.81
C HIS A 309 -8.27 -4.88 -18.70
N VAL A 310 -8.75 -6.12 -18.84
CA VAL A 310 -8.65 -7.15 -17.81
C VAL A 310 -7.82 -8.33 -18.31
N LYS A 311 -6.83 -8.72 -17.50
CA LYS A 311 -6.11 -9.98 -17.65
C LYS A 311 -6.83 -11.06 -16.84
N CYS A 312 -7.41 -12.02 -17.53
CA CYS A 312 -8.09 -13.18 -16.96
C CYS A 312 -7.14 -14.39 -16.93
N VAL A 313 -7.07 -15.07 -15.79
CA VAL A 313 -6.35 -16.35 -15.63
C VAL A 313 -7.38 -17.47 -15.51
N LEU A 314 -7.40 -18.36 -16.49
CA LEU A 314 -8.31 -19.50 -16.53
C LEU A 314 -7.82 -20.64 -15.61
N GLN A 315 -8.70 -21.61 -15.35
CA GLN A 315 -8.41 -22.76 -14.47
C GLN A 315 -7.24 -23.64 -14.94
N ASN A 316 -6.90 -23.59 -16.23
CA ASN A 316 -5.78 -24.30 -16.84
C ASN A 316 -4.52 -23.43 -16.95
N ASP A 317 -4.43 -22.36 -16.13
CA ASP A 317 -3.37 -21.34 -16.15
C ASP A 317 -3.22 -20.57 -17.47
N THR A 318 -4.14 -20.76 -18.41
CA THR A 318 -4.15 -19.99 -19.66
C THR A 318 -4.55 -18.55 -19.37
N VAL A 319 -3.76 -17.62 -19.89
CA VAL A 319 -4.02 -16.20 -19.77
C VAL A 319 -4.80 -15.70 -20.97
N VAL A 320 -5.83 -14.92 -20.70
CA VAL A 320 -6.72 -14.33 -21.69
C VAL A 320 -6.89 -12.85 -21.38
N ASN A 321 -6.71 -11.98 -22.37
CA ASN A 321 -6.94 -10.54 -22.21
C ASN A 321 -8.26 -10.14 -22.88
N ILE A 322 -9.08 -9.40 -22.14
CA ILE A 322 -10.40 -8.91 -22.56
C ILE A 322 -10.55 -7.46 -22.16
N ASP A 323 -11.47 -6.77 -22.82
CA ASP A 323 -11.99 -5.51 -22.34
C ASP A 323 -13.37 -5.77 -21.71
N ARG A 324 -13.49 -5.45 -20.43
CA ARG A 324 -14.68 -5.69 -19.63
C ARG A 324 -15.35 -4.36 -19.27
N GLU A 325 -16.63 -4.23 -19.56
CA GLU A 325 -17.46 -3.12 -19.09
C GLU A 325 -18.30 -3.58 -17.90
N GLN A 326 -18.02 -2.98 -16.74
CA GLN A 326 -18.74 -3.23 -15.49
C GLN A 326 -18.52 -2.06 -14.51
N ALA A 327 -19.36 -1.93 -13.49
CA ALA A 327 -19.07 -1.06 -12.35
C ALA A 327 -17.86 -1.59 -11.55
N ASN A 328 -16.89 -0.70 -11.28
CA ASN A 328 -15.64 -1.07 -10.60
C ASN A 328 -15.80 -1.14 -9.07
N VAL A 329 -16.64 -2.07 -8.62
CA VAL A 329 -16.94 -2.33 -7.20
C VAL A 329 -16.87 -3.82 -6.89
N LEU A 330 -16.63 -4.17 -5.63
CA LEU A 330 -16.76 -5.53 -5.11
C LEU A 330 -17.53 -5.50 -3.79
N PRO A 331 -18.20 -6.59 -3.37
CA PRO A 331 -18.73 -6.70 -2.02
C PRO A 331 -17.63 -6.47 -0.95
N ASP A 332 -17.99 -5.86 0.17
CA ASP A 332 -17.07 -5.52 1.27
C ASP A 332 -17.36 -6.31 2.56
N PHE A 333 -17.51 -7.62 2.44
CA PHE A 333 -17.56 -8.54 3.59
C PHE A 333 -16.19 -9.08 3.95
N ALA A 334 -15.25 -9.04 3.00
CA ALA A 334 -13.85 -9.29 3.22
C ALA A 334 -12.97 -8.35 2.40
N MET A 335 -11.75 -8.15 2.89
CA MET A 335 -10.69 -7.49 2.15
C MET A 335 -9.34 -8.11 2.43
N THR A 336 -8.33 -7.70 1.67
CA THR A 336 -6.96 -8.12 1.92
C THR A 336 -6.30 -7.23 2.97
N ASP A 337 -5.25 -7.74 3.62
CA ASP A 337 -4.34 -6.98 4.48
C ASP A 337 -3.79 -5.72 3.79
N PHE A 338 -3.41 -5.81 2.51
CA PHE A 338 -3.05 -4.66 1.68
C PHE A 338 -4.20 -3.65 1.51
N GLY A 339 -5.44 -4.13 1.40
CA GLY A 339 -6.62 -3.27 1.29
C GLY A 339 -7.03 -2.65 2.63
N ALA A 340 -6.63 -3.23 3.76
CA ALA A 340 -6.94 -2.71 5.09
C ALA A 340 -5.93 -1.66 5.57
N GLN A 341 -4.74 -1.58 4.98
CA GLN A 341 -3.68 -0.67 5.41
C GLN A 341 -4.16 0.80 5.41
N GLY A 342 -3.95 1.48 6.54
CA GLY A 342 -4.35 2.88 6.72
C GLY A 342 -5.82 3.09 7.11
N CYS A 343 -6.60 2.02 7.31
CA CYS A 343 -7.97 2.11 7.81
C CYS A 343 -8.03 1.92 9.33
N THR A 344 -8.89 2.67 10.01
CA THR A 344 -9.23 2.46 11.42
C THR A 344 -10.67 1.96 11.54
N ARG A 345 -10.90 0.95 12.39
CA ARG A 345 -12.20 0.31 12.58
C ARG A 345 -12.52 0.11 14.05
N PRO A 346 -13.79 0.34 14.46
CA PRO A 346 -14.24 0.04 15.80
C PRO A 346 -14.28 -1.48 16.07
N PHE A 347 -14.71 -2.26 15.08
CA PHE A 347 -14.75 -3.72 15.11
C PHE A 347 -13.93 -4.27 13.95
N ASN A 348 -13.08 -5.24 14.24
CA ASN A 348 -12.07 -5.75 13.33
C ASN A 348 -11.99 -7.27 13.42
N VAL A 349 -12.45 -7.95 12.38
CA VAL A 349 -12.34 -9.41 12.24
C VAL A 349 -11.14 -9.71 11.34
N ALA A 350 -10.19 -10.51 11.83
CA ALA A 350 -8.96 -10.80 11.11
C ALA A 350 -8.69 -12.30 11.03
N HIS A 351 -8.43 -12.80 9.82
CA HIS A 351 -7.97 -14.16 9.58
C HIS A 351 -6.45 -14.17 9.34
N LEU A 352 -5.69 -14.45 10.40
CA LEU A 352 -4.24 -14.24 10.45
C LEU A 352 -3.41 -15.47 10.05
N LYS A 353 -3.99 -16.66 10.07
CA LYS A 353 -3.31 -17.95 9.77
C LYS A 353 -2.44 -17.92 8.51
N HIS A 354 -2.92 -17.25 7.47
CA HIS A 354 -2.26 -17.17 6.16
C HIS A 354 -1.40 -15.91 5.95
N CYS A 355 -1.30 -15.03 6.95
CA CYS A 355 -0.42 -13.86 6.88
C CYS A 355 1.04 -14.30 6.68
N LYS A 356 1.78 -13.56 5.86
CA LYS A 356 3.16 -13.92 5.47
C LYS A 356 4.17 -13.76 6.62
N GLY A 357 3.95 -12.81 7.52
CA GLY A 357 4.86 -12.49 8.63
C GLY A 357 4.28 -11.40 9.54
N HIS A 358 5.09 -10.89 10.48
CA HIS A 358 4.65 -9.89 11.45
C HIS A 358 4.06 -8.63 10.81
N GLN A 359 4.65 -8.10 9.72
CA GLN A 359 4.15 -6.87 9.08
C GLN A 359 2.70 -7.00 8.59
N SER A 360 2.33 -8.17 8.07
CA SER A 360 0.97 -8.47 7.61
C SER A 360 0.01 -8.59 8.80
N MET A 361 0.39 -9.34 9.84
CA MET A 361 -0.42 -9.47 11.06
C MET A 361 -0.60 -8.12 11.78
N TYR A 362 0.48 -7.35 11.89
CA TYR A 362 0.49 -6.00 12.45
C TYR A 362 -0.44 -5.08 11.66
N THR A 363 -0.39 -5.12 10.32
CA THR A 363 -1.29 -4.32 9.47
C THR A 363 -2.76 -4.70 9.71
N CYS A 364 -3.08 -5.99 9.80
CA CYS A 364 -4.44 -6.45 10.08
C CYS A 364 -4.96 -5.98 11.45
N LEU A 365 -4.15 -6.11 12.51
CA LEU A 365 -4.59 -5.83 13.88
C LEU A 365 -4.51 -4.35 14.27
N SER A 366 -3.57 -3.60 13.71
CA SER A 366 -3.43 -2.15 13.96
C SER A 366 -4.59 -1.33 13.40
N CYS A 367 -5.42 -1.92 12.52
CA CYS A 367 -6.68 -1.33 12.08
C CYS A 367 -7.71 -1.23 13.22
N SER A 368 -7.60 -2.06 14.26
CA SER A 368 -8.54 -2.08 15.37
C SER A 368 -8.30 -0.93 16.34
N SER A 369 -9.37 -0.27 16.80
CA SER A 369 -9.29 0.80 17.79
C SER A 369 -9.23 0.31 19.25
N SER A 370 -9.56 -0.94 19.52
CA SER A 370 -9.60 -1.51 20.89
C SER A 370 -9.37 -3.02 20.91
N LEU A 371 -9.00 -3.58 22.06
CA LEU A 371 -8.91 -5.04 22.21
C LEU A 371 -10.30 -5.67 22.08
N PHE A 372 -11.31 -5.07 22.74
CA PHE A 372 -12.70 -5.54 22.74
C PHE A 372 -13.33 -5.64 21.34
N GLY A 373 -12.92 -4.74 20.43
CA GLY A 373 -13.37 -4.74 19.04
C GLY A 373 -12.60 -5.72 18.14
N THR A 374 -11.63 -6.45 18.65
CA THR A 374 -10.74 -7.32 17.85
C THR A 374 -11.19 -8.77 17.92
N LEU A 375 -11.28 -9.42 16.77
CA LEU A 375 -11.61 -10.84 16.66
C LEU A 375 -10.63 -11.55 15.72
N ILE A 376 -10.07 -12.68 16.15
CA ILE A 376 -9.14 -13.48 15.35
C ILE A 376 -9.77 -14.81 14.97
N LEU A 377 -9.88 -15.09 13.67
CA LEU A 377 -10.43 -16.34 13.15
C LEU A 377 -9.32 -17.39 12.99
N ASP A 378 -9.59 -18.64 13.37
CA ASP A 378 -8.78 -19.83 13.09
C ASP A 378 -7.33 -19.81 13.65
N GLY A 379 -7.01 -18.81 14.46
CA GLY A 379 -5.71 -18.62 15.10
C GLY A 379 -4.64 -18.01 14.19
N PHE A 380 -3.40 -18.05 14.66
CA PHE A 380 -2.23 -17.50 13.99
C PHE A 380 -0.96 -18.26 14.38
N ASP A 381 0.10 -18.04 13.59
CA ASP A 381 1.42 -18.63 13.86
C ASP A 381 2.26 -17.67 14.71
N ALA A 382 2.43 -17.99 15.99
CA ALA A 382 3.18 -17.18 16.95
C ALA A 382 4.68 -17.05 16.59
N PHE A 383 5.25 -18.00 15.84
CA PHE A 383 6.64 -17.89 15.38
C PHE A 383 6.85 -16.74 14.41
N LYS A 384 5.78 -16.27 13.75
CA LYS A 384 5.86 -15.10 12.86
C LYS A 384 5.88 -13.77 13.62
N LEU A 385 5.53 -13.78 14.90
CA LEU A 385 5.49 -12.61 15.78
C LEU A 385 6.67 -12.55 16.75
N THR A 386 7.43 -13.63 16.82
CA THR A 386 8.57 -13.83 17.71
C THR A 386 9.83 -14.06 16.88
N GLY A 387 10.99 -13.69 17.42
CA GLY A 387 12.25 -13.71 16.68
C GLY A 387 12.42 -12.42 15.89
N SER A 388 13.44 -11.64 16.23
CA SER A 388 13.68 -10.26 15.79
C SER A 388 13.40 -9.99 14.31
N MET A 389 13.07 -8.73 13.99
CA MET A 389 12.90 -8.27 12.61
C MET A 389 14.08 -8.61 11.71
N SER A 390 13.83 -8.64 10.40
CA SER A 390 14.89 -8.70 9.40
C SER A 390 15.93 -7.61 9.61
N GLY A 391 17.22 -7.95 9.42
CA GLY A 391 18.33 -7.00 9.57
C GLY A 391 18.14 -5.70 8.78
N ASP A 392 17.68 -5.79 7.53
CA ASP A 392 17.41 -4.63 6.67
C ASP A 392 16.40 -3.64 7.30
N LEU A 393 15.28 -4.15 7.83
CA LEU A 393 14.24 -3.34 8.47
C LEU A 393 14.73 -2.76 9.81
N CYS A 394 15.47 -3.56 10.58
CA CYS A 394 16.06 -3.16 11.84
C CYS A 394 17.06 -1.99 11.64
N CYS A 395 17.97 -2.12 10.68
CA CYS A 395 18.89 -1.05 10.30
C CYS A 395 18.15 0.22 9.89
N GLU A 396 17.12 0.13 9.05
CA GLU A 396 16.33 1.32 8.66
C GLU A 396 15.71 2.01 9.88
N PHE A 397 15.13 1.27 10.82
CA PHE A 397 14.59 1.89 12.03
C PHE A 397 15.67 2.57 12.88
N HIS A 398 16.85 1.96 13.04
CA HIS A 398 17.94 2.60 13.77
C HIS A 398 18.41 3.88 13.08
N GLU A 399 18.57 3.85 11.76
CA GLU A 399 18.94 5.04 10.97
C GLU A 399 17.90 6.15 11.12
N LEU A 400 16.61 5.83 11.09
CA LEU A 400 15.53 6.80 11.24
C LEU A 400 15.49 7.42 12.65
N GLU A 401 15.69 6.62 13.71
CA GLU A 401 15.77 7.10 15.10
C GLU A 401 16.97 8.05 15.30
N ILE A 402 18.14 7.74 14.71
CA ILE A 402 19.31 8.63 14.73
C ILE A 402 19.00 9.96 14.02
N LEU A 403 18.34 9.91 12.87
CA LEU A 403 17.99 11.13 12.11
C LEU A 403 16.93 11.98 12.81
N ASP A 404 15.97 11.35 13.50
CA ASP A 404 14.98 12.04 14.34
C ASP A 404 15.65 12.78 15.50
N ASP A 405 16.60 12.13 16.18
CA ASP A 405 17.36 12.74 17.28
C ASP A 405 18.24 13.91 16.80
N ILE A 406 18.94 13.75 15.67
CA ILE A 406 19.69 14.85 15.04
C ILE A 406 18.76 16.03 14.72
N HIS A 407 17.55 15.75 14.22
CA HIS A 407 16.58 16.78 13.92
C HIS A 407 16.09 17.50 15.19
N HIS A 408 15.79 16.75 16.25
CA HIS A 408 15.41 17.29 17.55
C HIS A 408 16.51 18.18 18.14
N LEU A 409 17.75 17.71 18.19
CA LEU A 409 18.90 18.48 18.67
C LEU A 409 19.13 19.74 17.83
N ARG A 410 18.93 19.66 16.51
CA ARG A 410 19.03 20.84 15.62
C ARG A 410 17.94 21.85 15.92
N PHE A 411 16.71 21.40 16.14
CA PHE A 411 15.57 22.25 16.48
C PHE A 411 15.78 22.95 17.83
N SER A 412 16.28 22.23 18.83
CA SER A 412 16.60 22.76 20.16
C SER A 412 17.89 23.59 20.21
N SER A 413 18.62 23.74 19.10
CA SER A 413 19.93 24.42 19.02
C SER A 413 21.02 23.78 19.89
N GLU A 414 20.93 22.46 20.14
CA GLU A 414 21.85 21.66 20.96
C GLU A 414 22.74 20.74 20.12
N LEU A 415 22.56 20.71 18.80
CA LEU A 415 23.34 19.86 17.91
C LEU A 415 24.83 20.30 17.90
N PRO A 416 25.78 19.42 18.26
CA PRO A 416 27.20 19.72 18.15
C PRO A 416 27.60 20.12 16.73
N SER A 417 28.41 21.18 16.58
CA SER A 417 28.88 21.67 15.27
C SER A 417 29.73 20.66 14.50
N THR A 418 30.22 19.63 15.18
CA THR A 418 30.94 18.49 14.58
C THR A 418 30.02 17.57 13.79
N ILE A 419 28.71 17.54 14.07
CA ILE A 419 27.73 16.74 13.34
C ILE A 419 27.25 17.54 12.13
N HIS A 420 27.70 17.15 10.95
CA HIS A 420 27.41 17.83 9.69
C HIS A 420 27.36 16.83 8.54
N GLY A 421 26.62 17.19 7.50
CA GLY A 421 26.45 16.33 6.35
C GLY A 421 25.28 16.74 5.48
N CYS A 422 25.41 16.50 4.18
CA CYS A 422 24.36 16.73 3.18
C CYS A 422 23.66 15.43 2.75
N THR A 423 24.13 14.28 3.25
CA THR A 423 23.56 12.96 2.96
C THR A 423 23.29 12.21 4.26
N ARG A 424 22.34 11.26 4.21
CA ARG A 424 22.07 10.35 5.34
C ARG A 424 23.34 9.70 5.88
N VAL A 425 24.19 9.20 4.98
CA VAL A 425 25.46 8.55 5.34
C VAL A 425 26.39 9.48 6.11
N SER A 426 26.63 10.69 5.58
CA SER A 426 27.53 11.66 6.23
C SER A 426 27.03 12.10 7.60
N LEU A 427 25.72 12.31 7.76
CA LEU A 427 25.12 12.71 9.03
C LEU A 427 25.18 11.60 10.08
N ILE A 428 24.82 10.37 9.71
CA ILE A 428 24.87 9.23 10.64
C ILE A 428 26.32 8.95 11.04
N THR A 429 27.25 9.00 10.08
CA THR A 429 28.68 8.77 10.36
C THR A 429 29.26 9.81 11.32
N THR A 430 28.96 11.09 11.12
CA THR A 430 29.43 12.16 12.03
C THR A 430 28.71 12.14 13.37
N CYS A 431 27.46 11.69 13.43
CA CYS A 431 26.74 11.49 14.68
C CYS A 431 27.36 10.33 15.49
N GLN A 432 27.61 9.19 14.85
CA GLN A 432 28.24 8.02 15.47
C GLN A 432 29.69 8.29 15.90
N SER A 433 30.43 9.19 15.24
CA SER A 433 31.79 9.55 15.66
C SER A 433 31.81 10.43 16.91
N VAL A 434 30.74 11.20 17.16
CA VAL A 434 30.61 12.09 18.31
C VAL A 434 30.04 11.36 19.52
N PHE A 435 28.94 10.63 19.34
CA PHE A 435 28.24 9.98 20.45
C PHE A 435 28.63 8.50 20.63
N GLY A 436 29.26 7.89 19.63
CA GLY A 436 29.58 6.46 19.58
C GLY A 436 28.49 5.65 18.86
N ALA A 437 28.88 4.54 18.23
CA ALA A 437 27.96 3.69 17.47
C ALA A 437 26.86 3.03 18.35
N GLN A 438 27.12 2.86 19.65
CA GLN A 438 26.18 2.29 20.62
C GLN A 438 25.35 3.36 21.35
N HIS A 439 25.44 4.63 20.92
CA HIS A 439 24.57 5.66 21.46
C HIS A 439 23.12 5.39 21.06
N VAL A 440 22.23 5.41 22.05
CA VAL A 440 20.79 5.23 21.90
C VAL A 440 20.12 6.56 22.24
N PRO A 441 19.34 7.17 21.34
CA PRO A 441 18.64 8.41 21.61
C PRO A 441 17.74 8.32 22.85
N PRO A 442 17.61 9.41 23.64
CA PRO A 442 16.94 9.37 24.94
C PRO A 442 15.44 9.05 24.88
N ASN A 443 14.77 9.41 23.77
CA ASN A 443 13.33 9.21 23.59
C ASN A 443 12.98 7.91 22.86
N MET A 444 13.98 7.06 22.62
CA MET A 444 13.81 5.85 21.85
C MET A 444 13.10 4.75 22.65
N LYS A 445 12.32 3.92 21.95
CA LYS A 445 11.65 2.78 22.58
C LYS A 445 12.65 1.66 22.88
N SER A 446 12.55 1.09 24.08
CA SER A 446 13.41 -0.01 24.56
C SER A 446 13.45 -1.22 23.62
N ILE A 447 12.42 -1.41 22.81
CA ILE A 447 12.30 -2.54 21.89
C ILE A 447 13.25 -2.49 20.69
N LEU A 448 13.70 -1.29 20.34
CA LEU A 448 14.67 -1.07 19.28
C LEU A 448 16.09 -0.86 19.85
N ASP A 449 16.25 -0.91 21.18
CA ASP A 449 17.51 -0.58 21.85
C ASP A 449 18.68 -1.41 21.31
N TRP A 450 19.66 -0.70 20.72
CA TRP A 450 20.86 -1.30 20.15
C TRP A 450 22.12 -1.06 20.97
N GLY A 451 22.03 -0.50 22.18
CA GLY A 451 23.17 -0.15 23.01
C GLY A 451 24.09 -1.34 23.32
N HIS A 452 23.52 -2.56 23.34
CA HIS A 452 24.26 -3.81 23.54
C HIS A 452 24.53 -4.60 22.24
N SER A 453 24.14 -4.06 21.09
CA SER A 453 24.41 -4.71 19.81
C SER A 453 25.90 -4.68 19.45
N PRO A 454 26.41 -5.70 18.74
CA PRO A 454 27.81 -5.71 18.32
C PRO A 454 28.08 -4.55 17.36
N ALA A 455 29.22 -3.87 17.51
CA ALA A 455 29.57 -2.72 16.67
C ALA A 455 29.59 -3.05 15.16
N THR A 456 29.83 -4.31 14.80
CA THR A 456 29.80 -4.80 13.42
C THR A 456 28.41 -4.77 12.77
N SER A 457 27.32 -4.76 13.56
CA SER A 457 25.95 -4.64 13.05
C SER A 457 25.43 -3.19 13.04
N LEU A 458 26.21 -2.23 13.54
CA LEU A 458 25.85 -0.81 13.66
C LEU A 458 26.67 0.09 12.73
N LEU A 459 27.22 -0.51 11.67
CA LEU A 459 27.99 0.22 10.67
C LEU A 459 27.09 1.25 9.97
N PRO A 460 27.60 2.47 9.71
CA PRO A 460 26.84 3.46 8.97
C PRO A 460 26.54 2.95 7.55
N PRO A 461 25.46 3.44 6.92
CA PRO A 461 25.12 3.05 5.56
C PRO A 461 26.28 3.34 4.60
N ALA A 462 26.47 2.49 3.60
CA ALA A 462 27.59 2.62 2.66
C ALA A 462 27.52 3.93 1.85
N GLU A 463 28.66 4.63 1.70
CA GLU A 463 28.73 5.83 0.87
C GLU A 463 28.43 5.52 -0.60
N PRO A 464 27.68 6.41 -1.28
CA PRO A 464 27.42 6.25 -2.69
C PRO A 464 28.68 6.53 -3.54
N SER A 465 29.03 5.63 -4.46
CA SER A 465 30.07 5.89 -5.48
C SER A 465 29.61 6.96 -6.47
N LEU A 466 30.52 7.83 -6.93
CA LEU A 466 30.27 8.84 -7.98
C LEU A 466 29.67 8.21 -9.25
N TRP A 467 28.71 8.90 -9.86
CA TRP A 467 27.90 8.37 -10.96
C TRP A 467 27.80 9.34 -12.12
N GLN A 468 27.73 8.77 -13.32
CA GLN A 468 27.52 9.46 -14.58
C GLN A 468 26.21 8.98 -15.19
N LEU A 469 25.35 9.91 -15.62
CA LEU A 469 24.21 9.57 -16.45
C LEU A 469 24.74 9.04 -17.79
N LEU A 470 24.54 7.76 -18.08
CA LEU A 470 24.84 7.23 -19.40
C LEU A 470 23.77 7.73 -20.38
N GLU A 471 24.10 8.77 -21.15
CA GLU A 471 23.26 9.20 -22.26
C GLU A 471 23.16 8.08 -23.31
N LYS A 472 21.97 7.89 -23.85
CA LYS A 472 21.75 6.96 -24.96
C LYS A 472 22.50 7.51 -26.17
N HIS A 473 23.61 6.87 -26.56
CA HIS A 473 24.39 7.27 -27.74
C HIS A 473 23.50 7.49 -28.97
N ARG A 474 23.26 8.75 -29.34
CA ARG A 474 23.03 9.11 -30.74
C ARG A 474 24.42 9.24 -31.37
N ARG A 475 24.69 8.47 -32.42
CA ARG A 475 25.97 8.52 -33.13
C ARG A 475 26.25 9.98 -33.54
N GLY A 476 27.37 10.54 -33.07
CA GLY A 476 27.94 11.77 -33.64
C GLY A 476 28.07 13.00 -32.74
N HIS A 477 27.69 12.97 -31.46
CA HIS A 477 27.88 14.14 -30.58
C HIS A 477 28.99 13.90 -29.54
N VAL A 478 29.98 14.80 -29.48
CA VAL A 478 31.01 14.85 -28.43
C VAL A 478 30.32 15.16 -27.08
N PRO A 479 30.64 14.45 -26.00
CA PRO A 479 29.92 14.54 -24.73
C PRO A 479 30.17 15.89 -24.04
N SER A 480 29.09 16.56 -23.64
CA SER A 480 29.11 17.61 -22.62
C SER A 480 28.98 16.95 -21.24
N THR A 481 30.03 17.07 -20.45
CA THR A 481 30.15 16.52 -19.10
C THR A 481 29.24 17.27 -18.12
N ILE A 482 28.24 16.59 -17.54
CA ILE A 482 27.50 17.10 -16.38
C ILE A 482 27.92 16.28 -15.16
N ILE A 483 28.66 16.92 -14.26
CA ILE A 483 29.07 16.37 -12.95
C ILE A 483 28.02 16.81 -11.93
N PHE A 484 27.31 15.86 -11.31
CA PHE A 484 26.57 16.15 -10.09
C PHE A 484 27.50 16.02 -8.89
N SER A 485 28.12 17.13 -8.51
CA SER A 485 28.72 17.30 -7.20
C SER A 485 27.70 17.94 -6.27
N ALA A 486 27.55 17.41 -5.06
CA ALA A 486 26.96 18.15 -3.96
C ALA A 486 27.89 19.31 -3.62
N GLN A 487 27.77 20.43 -4.34
CA GLN A 487 28.51 21.64 -4.03
C GLN A 487 27.76 22.43 -2.96
N SER A 488 28.52 22.78 -1.92
CA SER A 488 28.13 23.62 -0.81
C SER A 488 27.74 25.01 -1.29
N GLU A 489 26.53 25.46 -0.98
CA GLU A 489 26.27 26.89 -0.84
C GLU A 489 26.47 27.24 0.64
N THR A 490 27.64 27.82 0.93
CA THR A 490 27.89 28.53 2.17
C THR A 490 27.01 29.78 2.18
N ALA A 491 26.18 29.92 3.21
CA ALA A 491 25.39 31.11 3.45
C ALA A 491 26.32 32.31 3.68
N ALA A 492 26.46 33.17 2.67
CA ALA A 492 27.07 34.48 2.84
C ALA A 492 26.04 35.42 3.47
N SER A 493 26.35 35.86 4.69
CA SER A 493 25.70 36.95 5.41
C SER A 493 25.46 38.16 4.50
N ALA A 494 24.20 38.54 4.30
CA ALA A 494 23.81 39.84 3.78
C ALA A 494 23.01 40.58 4.85
N SER A 495 23.66 41.57 5.46
CA SER A 495 23.04 42.53 6.37
C SER A 495 22.08 43.42 5.58
N ASP A 496 20.79 43.36 5.90
CA ASP A 496 19.77 44.24 5.35
C ASP A 496 20.01 45.68 5.83
N THR A 497 20.43 46.54 4.90
CA THR A 497 20.33 48.00 5.05
C THR A 497 19.17 48.46 4.17
N LEU A 498 18.01 48.66 4.80
CA LEU A 498 16.83 49.29 4.20
C LEU A 498 17.17 50.73 3.75
N LEU A 499 17.19 50.96 2.43
CA LEU A 499 17.11 52.30 1.86
C LEU A 499 15.96 52.37 0.87
N ALA A 500 14.93 53.07 1.31
CA ALA A 500 13.76 53.46 0.54
C ALA A 500 14.15 54.24 -0.73
N ARG A 501 13.53 53.88 -1.86
CA ARG A 501 13.32 54.81 -2.97
C ARG A 501 11.88 54.70 -3.46
N GLY A 502 11.14 55.75 -3.16
CA GLY A 502 9.82 56.01 -3.73
C GLY A 502 9.91 56.29 -5.22
N VAL A 503 8.83 55.95 -5.90
CA VAL A 503 8.54 56.36 -7.27
C VAL A 503 7.36 57.33 -7.19
N LYS A 504 7.60 58.56 -7.66
CA LYS A 504 6.58 59.45 -8.20
C LYS A 504 6.28 59.03 -9.63
#